data_AF-A0A9D8WP42-F1
#
_entry.id   AF-A0A9D8WP42-F1
#
_cell.length_a   1.000
_cell.length_b   1.000
_cell.length_c   1.000
_cell.angle_alpha   90.00
_cell.angle_beta   90.00
_cell.angle_gamma   90.00
#
_symmetry.space_group_name_H-M   'P 1'
#
loop_
_entity.id
_entity.type
_entity.pdbx_description
1 polymer ?
#
loop_
_entity_poly.entity_id
_entity_poly.type
_entity_poly.pdbx_seq_one_letter_code
_entity_poly.pdbx_strand_id
1 'polypeptide(L)'
;MARPQFVTVKNGHFERNGKPYYYVGTNFWYGAILGSEGQGGNRERLLHELDQLKAMGIDNLRILVGSDGERGVTTKVEPTLQVAPGVYNDTILAGLDYLLMEMGKRDMVAVLYLNNSWEWSGGYGFYLEHAGEGKAPRPNEAGYPAYMNFVSKYASSEKAHQLFYQYVRDIIGRTNRYTGKKYVDDPAIMSWQIGNEPRAFSQEAKQPFAKWLAEASALIRSLDKNHLVSIGSEGSWGCENDMALYEQICSDKNIDYMNIHLWPYNWGWAHERTLKKDLQRSCDNTKAYIDEHL
;
A
#
# COMPACT_ATOMS: atom_id res chain seq x y z
N MET A 1 -22.03 6.09 24.68
CA MET A 1 -21.39 5.09 23.79
C MET A 1 -19.89 5.28 23.91
N ALA A 2 -19.12 4.21 24.12
CA ALA A 2 -17.66 4.31 24.11
C ALA A 2 -17.21 4.75 22.70
N ARG A 3 -16.26 5.71 22.61
CA ARG A 3 -15.71 6.13 21.32
C ARG A 3 -15.04 4.92 20.64
N PRO A 4 -15.18 4.74 19.31
CA PRO A 4 -14.42 3.73 18.59
C PRO A 4 -12.93 3.94 18.86
N GLN A 5 -12.23 2.85 19.23
CA GLN A 5 -10.83 2.90 19.64
C GLN A 5 -9.94 2.56 18.44
N PHE A 6 -9.50 3.61 17.74
CA PHE A 6 -8.52 3.52 16.68
C PHE A 6 -7.15 3.07 17.22
N VAL A 7 -6.33 2.50 16.35
CA VAL A 7 -4.90 2.28 16.65
C VAL A 7 -4.20 3.63 16.62
N THR A 8 -3.44 3.94 17.67
CA THR A 8 -2.68 5.20 17.80
C THR A 8 -1.21 4.92 18.03
N VAL A 9 -0.35 5.93 17.87
CA VAL A 9 1.08 5.84 18.24
C VAL A 9 1.34 6.64 19.51
N LYS A 10 2.11 6.06 20.44
CA LYS A 10 2.57 6.73 21.65
C LYS A 10 3.96 6.24 22.01
N ASN A 11 4.90 7.17 22.17
CA ASN A 11 6.29 6.89 22.55
C ASN A 11 6.95 5.77 21.72
N GLY A 12 6.75 5.77 20.39
CA GLY A 12 7.33 4.78 19.48
C GLY A 12 6.63 3.41 19.45
N HIS A 13 5.48 3.27 20.11
CA HIS A 13 4.70 2.03 20.11
C HIS A 13 3.26 2.27 19.63
N PHE A 14 2.66 1.27 18.99
CA PHE A 14 1.23 1.31 18.75
C PHE A 14 0.46 1.03 20.04
N GLU A 15 -0.65 1.72 20.23
CA GLU A 15 -1.64 1.45 21.27
C GLU A 15 -3.00 1.18 20.64
N ARG A 16 -3.71 0.18 21.16
CA ARG A 16 -5.12 -0.11 20.83
C ARG A 16 -5.85 -0.43 22.12
N ASN A 17 -6.99 0.18 22.35
CA ASN A 17 -7.79 -0.01 23.57
C ASN A 17 -7.03 0.32 24.87
N GLY A 18 -6.14 1.32 24.84
CA GLY A 18 -5.32 1.73 25.98
C GLY A 18 -4.24 0.71 26.38
N LYS A 19 -3.95 -0.26 25.50
CA LYS A 19 -2.92 -1.28 25.70
C LYS A 19 -1.92 -1.24 24.54
N PRO A 20 -0.66 -1.66 24.76
CA PRO A 20 0.28 -1.86 23.67
C PRO A 20 -0.29 -2.80 22.61
N TYR A 21 -0.16 -2.41 21.35
CA TYR A 21 -0.54 -3.19 20.19
C TYR A 21 0.74 -3.57 19.42
N TYR A 22 0.92 -4.86 19.16
CA TYR A 22 2.06 -5.35 18.39
C TYR A 22 1.55 -5.88 17.07
N TYR A 23 2.15 -5.41 15.97
CA TYR A 23 1.73 -5.80 14.64
C TYR A 23 2.00 -7.30 14.41
N VAL A 24 0.93 -8.08 14.23
CA VAL A 24 0.99 -9.47 13.76
C VAL A 24 0.07 -9.58 12.55
N GLY A 25 0.67 -9.48 11.37
CA GLY A 25 -0.08 -9.30 10.13
C GLY A 25 0.42 -10.10 8.94
N THR A 26 -0.35 -10.05 7.86
CA THR A 26 0.03 -10.58 6.55
C THR A 26 -0.39 -9.64 5.42
N ASN A 27 0.24 -9.78 4.25
CA ASN A 27 -0.24 -9.14 3.04
C ASN A 27 -1.43 -9.92 2.49
N PHE A 28 -2.53 -9.20 2.21
CA PHE A 28 -3.78 -9.75 1.73
C PHE A 28 -4.35 -8.89 0.60
N TRP A 29 -3.50 -8.60 -0.40
CA TRP A 29 -3.75 -7.61 -1.44
C TRP A 29 -5.04 -7.86 -2.23
N TYR A 30 -5.46 -9.11 -2.38
CA TYR A 30 -6.66 -9.49 -3.13
C TYR A 30 -7.96 -9.41 -2.32
N GLY A 31 -7.92 -8.97 -1.06
CA GLY A 31 -9.08 -9.03 -0.17
C GLY A 31 -10.33 -8.34 -0.73
N ALA A 32 -10.18 -7.16 -1.34
CA ALA A 32 -11.29 -6.43 -1.95
C ALA A 32 -11.93 -7.22 -3.11
N ILE A 33 -11.11 -7.93 -3.90
CA ILE A 33 -11.59 -8.78 -5.00
C ILE A 33 -12.38 -9.96 -4.44
N LEU A 34 -11.88 -10.66 -3.42
CA LEU A 34 -12.62 -11.78 -2.83
C LEU A 34 -13.95 -11.36 -2.19
N GLY A 35 -14.01 -10.15 -1.63
CA GLY A 35 -15.25 -9.59 -1.06
C GLY A 35 -16.29 -9.17 -2.09
N SER A 36 -15.91 -9.06 -3.36
CA SER A 36 -16.79 -8.63 -4.47
C SER A 36 -17.91 -9.64 -4.72
N GLU A 37 -19.07 -9.15 -5.17
CA GLU A 37 -20.13 -9.99 -5.77
C GLU A 37 -19.97 -10.17 -7.29
N GLY A 38 -19.04 -9.42 -7.89
CA GLY A 38 -18.71 -9.50 -9.30
C GLY A 38 -17.62 -10.53 -9.61
N GLN A 39 -16.96 -10.35 -10.76
CA GLN A 39 -15.84 -11.19 -11.20
C GLN A 39 -14.75 -11.31 -10.12
N GLY A 40 -14.19 -12.51 -9.95
CA GLY A 40 -13.15 -12.81 -8.95
C GLY A 40 -13.65 -12.92 -7.51
N GLY A 41 -14.90 -12.53 -7.25
CA GLY A 41 -15.54 -12.62 -5.94
C GLY A 41 -15.69 -14.05 -5.43
N ASN A 42 -15.37 -14.25 -4.15
CA ASN A 42 -15.66 -15.49 -3.44
C ASN A 42 -15.74 -15.20 -1.93
N ARG A 43 -16.92 -14.76 -1.49
CA ARG A 43 -17.16 -14.37 -0.08
C ARG A 43 -17.06 -15.53 0.88
N GLU A 44 -17.45 -16.74 0.47
CA GLU A 44 -17.29 -17.94 1.32
C GLU A 44 -15.81 -18.19 1.63
N ARG A 45 -14.96 -18.17 0.60
CA ARG A 45 -13.51 -18.25 0.76
C ARG A 45 -12.97 -17.10 1.61
N LEU A 46 -13.43 -15.87 1.39
CA LEU A 46 -13.01 -14.72 2.20
C LEU A 46 -13.28 -14.95 3.69
N LEU A 47 -14.50 -15.35 4.04
CA LEU A 47 -14.87 -15.61 5.44
C LEU A 47 -14.00 -16.71 6.04
N HIS A 48 -13.79 -17.80 5.30
CA HIS A 48 -12.94 -18.90 5.73
C HIS A 48 -11.49 -18.48 5.97
N GLU A 49 -10.90 -17.71 5.05
CA GLU A 49 -9.53 -17.21 5.20
C GLU A 49 -9.40 -16.25 6.40
N LEU A 50 -10.36 -15.35 6.60
CA LEU A 50 -10.37 -14.45 7.76
C LEU A 50 -10.48 -15.24 9.08
N ASP A 51 -11.30 -16.29 9.13
CA ASP A 51 -11.42 -17.17 10.30
C ASP A 51 -10.11 -17.92 10.59
N GLN A 52 -9.45 -18.45 9.55
CA GLN A 52 -8.16 -19.13 9.67
C GLN A 52 -7.05 -18.18 10.12
N LEU A 53 -6.95 -17.00 9.51
CA LEU A 53 -5.97 -15.97 9.90
C LEU A 53 -6.16 -15.57 11.36
N LYS A 54 -7.41 -15.32 11.77
CA LYS A 54 -7.71 -14.98 13.17
C LYS A 54 -7.35 -16.12 14.13
N ALA A 55 -7.64 -17.37 13.76
CA ALA A 55 -7.28 -18.54 14.57
C ALA A 55 -5.76 -18.72 14.74
N MET A 56 -4.94 -18.25 13.78
CA MET A 56 -3.47 -18.21 13.89
C MET A 56 -2.94 -17.00 14.66
N GLY A 57 -3.82 -16.12 15.15
CA GLY A 57 -3.44 -14.90 15.86
C GLY A 57 -3.07 -13.72 14.96
N ILE A 58 -3.30 -13.82 13.65
CA ILE A 58 -3.15 -12.68 12.73
C ILE A 58 -4.36 -11.76 12.89
N ASP A 59 -4.10 -10.48 13.15
CA ASP A 59 -5.15 -9.48 13.29
C ASP A 59 -4.96 -8.23 12.42
N ASN A 60 -3.88 -8.18 11.63
CA ASN A 60 -3.60 -7.09 10.71
C ASN A 60 -3.46 -7.55 9.26
N LEU A 61 -4.18 -6.91 8.33
CA LEU A 61 -4.08 -7.22 6.91
C LEU A 61 -3.64 -5.99 6.11
N ARG A 62 -2.56 -6.13 5.34
CA ARG A 62 -2.13 -5.10 4.37
C ARG A 62 -2.74 -5.37 3.00
N ILE A 63 -3.61 -4.47 2.54
CA ILE A 63 -4.58 -4.69 1.45
C ILE A 63 -4.44 -3.61 0.38
N LEU A 64 -4.49 -4.02 -0.90
CA LEU A 64 -4.65 -3.11 -2.03
C LEU A 64 -6.11 -2.65 -2.07
N VAL A 65 -6.34 -1.34 -2.15
CA VAL A 65 -7.71 -0.82 -2.30
C VAL A 65 -8.33 -1.27 -3.64
N GLY A 66 -7.56 -1.24 -4.72
CA GLY A 66 -7.86 -1.90 -5.98
C GLY A 66 -6.84 -1.57 -7.07
N SER A 67 -6.83 -2.32 -8.18
CA SER A 67 -5.91 -2.07 -9.31
C SER A 67 -6.46 -1.06 -10.31
N ASP A 68 -5.57 -0.47 -11.11
CA ASP A 68 -5.87 0.56 -12.11
C ASP A 68 -5.58 0.12 -13.55
N GLY A 69 -6.25 0.74 -14.53
CA GLY A 69 -5.99 0.65 -15.98
C GLY A 69 -6.76 -0.44 -16.74
N GLU A 70 -6.46 -0.60 -18.03
CA GLU A 70 -7.18 -1.51 -18.93
C GLU A 70 -7.16 -2.99 -18.49
N ARG A 71 -8.22 -3.73 -18.82
CA ARG A 71 -8.29 -5.18 -18.61
C ARG A 71 -7.58 -5.94 -19.76
N GLY A 72 -7.30 -7.23 -19.56
CA GLY A 72 -6.61 -8.12 -20.49
C GLY A 72 -5.08 -8.03 -20.43
N VAL A 73 -4.50 -7.40 -19.39
CA VAL A 73 -3.05 -7.23 -19.27
C VAL A 73 -2.45 -8.33 -18.39
N THR A 74 -1.68 -9.25 -18.99
CA THR A 74 -1.15 -10.45 -18.32
C THR A 74 -0.33 -10.18 -17.06
N THR A 75 0.40 -9.06 -17.01
CA THR A 75 1.23 -8.70 -15.86
C THR A 75 0.46 -8.01 -14.75
N LYS A 76 -0.87 -7.83 -14.89
CA LYS A 76 -1.68 -7.04 -13.97
C LYS A 76 -2.81 -7.86 -13.37
N VAL A 77 -3.13 -7.58 -12.11
CA VAL A 77 -4.25 -8.17 -11.39
C VAL A 77 -5.59 -7.68 -11.91
N GLU A 78 -6.55 -8.60 -11.95
CA GLU A 78 -7.94 -8.37 -12.31
C GLU A 78 -8.93 -8.98 -11.31
N PRO A 79 -10.14 -8.41 -11.16
CA PRO A 79 -10.65 -7.24 -11.89
C PRO A 79 -10.09 -5.91 -11.41
N THR A 80 -9.99 -4.96 -12.35
CA THR A 80 -9.60 -3.58 -12.08
C THR A 80 -10.67 -2.83 -11.29
N LEU A 81 -10.22 -2.04 -10.31
CA LEU A 81 -11.03 -1.05 -9.62
C LEU A 81 -11.25 0.19 -10.50
N GLN A 82 -10.20 0.79 -11.05
CA GLN A 82 -10.29 2.04 -11.79
C GLN A 82 -9.76 1.88 -13.22
N VAL A 83 -10.65 1.85 -14.22
CA VAL A 83 -10.25 1.70 -15.63
C VAL A 83 -9.81 3.01 -16.28
N ALA A 84 -10.31 4.13 -15.74
CA ALA A 84 -9.92 5.50 -16.09
C ALA A 84 -10.07 6.36 -14.82
N PRO A 85 -9.36 7.49 -14.68
CA PRO A 85 -9.42 8.30 -13.46
C PRO A 85 -10.84 8.68 -13.07
N GLY A 86 -11.24 8.36 -11.83
CA GLY A 86 -12.59 8.62 -11.31
C GLY A 86 -13.69 7.67 -11.81
N VAL A 87 -13.36 6.70 -12.68
CA VAL A 87 -14.32 5.69 -13.18
C VAL A 87 -14.11 4.38 -12.44
N TYR A 88 -14.89 4.20 -11.37
CA TYR A 88 -14.77 3.07 -10.46
C TYR A 88 -15.67 1.89 -10.79
N ASN A 89 -15.13 0.69 -10.61
CA ASN A 89 -15.86 -0.55 -10.57
C ASN A 89 -16.52 -0.71 -9.19
N ASP A 90 -17.82 -0.42 -9.13
CA ASP A 90 -18.60 -0.42 -7.89
C ASP A 90 -18.56 -1.77 -7.15
N THR A 91 -18.49 -2.90 -7.86
CA THR A 91 -18.47 -4.22 -7.21
C THR A 91 -17.18 -4.48 -6.43
N ILE A 92 -16.05 -3.90 -6.86
CA ILE A 92 -14.77 -4.00 -6.14
C ILE A 92 -14.77 -3.10 -4.92
N LEU A 93 -15.33 -1.88 -5.01
CA LEU A 93 -15.51 -1.03 -3.84
C LEU A 93 -16.49 -1.64 -2.83
N ALA A 94 -17.58 -2.26 -3.30
CA ALA A 94 -18.46 -3.07 -2.46
C ALA A 94 -17.70 -4.24 -1.81
N GLY A 95 -16.78 -4.86 -2.53
CA GLY A 95 -15.94 -5.94 -1.98
C GLY A 95 -15.03 -5.46 -0.86
N LEU A 96 -14.42 -4.28 -0.99
CA LEU A 96 -13.67 -3.66 0.09
C LEU A 96 -14.57 -3.30 1.29
N ASP A 97 -15.77 -2.77 1.05
CA ASP A 97 -16.75 -2.50 2.12
C ASP A 97 -17.07 -3.77 2.91
N TYR A 98 -17.31 -4.88 2.20
CA TYR A 98 -17.64 -6.17 2.79
C TYR A 98 -16.46 -6.73 3.58
N LEU A 99 -15.24 -6.66 3.02
CA LEU A 99 -14.01 -7.07 3.69
C LEU A 99 -13.83 -6.32 5.03
N LEU A 100 -13.92 -4.99 5.03
CA LEU A 100 -13.73 -4.19 6.24
C LEU A 100 -14.79 -4.50 7.31
N MET A 101 -16.05 -4.71 6.89
CA MET A 101 -17.11 -5.16 7.79
C MET A 101 -16.75 -6.51 8.44
N GLU A 102 -16.31 -7.49 7.64
CA GLU A 102 -15.98 -8.84 8.12
C GLU A 102 -14.70 -8.88 8.98
N MET A 103 -13.72 -8.04 8.68
CA MET A 103 -12.55 -7.82 9.52
C MET A 103 -12.94 -7.23 10.88
N GLY A 104 -13.83 -6.22 10.87
CA GLY A 104 -14.33 -5.59 12.10
C GLY A 104 -15.06 -6.58 13.02
N LYS A 105 -15.83 -7.53 12.46
CA LYS A 105 -16.48 -8.61 13.24
C LYS A 105 -15.47 -9.53 13.95
N ARG A 106 -14.23 -9.60 13.45
CA ARG A 106 -13.14 -10.43 13.97
C ARG A 106 -12.11 -9.64 14.75
N ASP A 107 -12.38 -8.37 15.04
CA ASP A 107 -11.46 -7.44 15.70
C ASP A 107 -10.12 -7.30 14.95
N MET A 108 -10.14 -7.50 13.63
CA MET A 108 -8.99 -7.32 12.74
C MET A 108 -8.95 -5.89 12.20
N VAL A 109 -7.76 -5.42 11.81
CA VAL A 109 -7.54 -4.07 11.27
C VAL A 109 -6.78 -4.09 9.95
N ALA A 110 -7.04 -3.10 9.10
CA ALA A 110 -6.49 -3.01 7.75
C ALA A 110 -5.44 -1.90 7.60
N VAL A 111 -4.34 -2.20 6.91
CA VAL A 111 -3.51 -1.17 6.28
C VAL A 111 -3.91 -1.11 4.81
N LEU A 112 -4.45 0.02 4.37
CA LEU A 112 -4.95 0.21 3.00
C LEU A 112 -3.95 1.03 2.20
N TYR A 113 -3.28 0.41 1.22
CA TYR A 113 -2.40 1.14 0.31
C TYR A 113 -3.11 1.63 -0.94
N LEU A 114 -2.84 2.90 -1.28
CA LEU A 114 -3.63 3.68 -2.23
C LEU A 114 -3.02 3.77 -3.63
N ASN A 115 -1.75 3.39 -3.77
CA ASN A 115 -1.05 3.38 -5.06
C ASN A 115 -0.02 2.25 -5.10
N ASN A 116 0.71 2.13 -6.19
CA ASN A 116 1.78 1.15 -6.35
C ASN A 116 2.84 1.69 -7.30
N SER A 117 4.11 1.48 -6.97
CA SER A 117 5.21 1.78 -7.89
C SER A 117 5.33 0.79 -9.05
N TRP A 118 4.75 -0.40 -8.88
CA TRP A 118 4.89 -1.53 -9.81
C TRP A 118 3.66 -1.73 -10.69
N GLU A 119 3.90 -2.41 -11.82
CA GLU A 119 2.94 -2.57 -12.91
C GLU A 119 1.76 -3.46 -12.55
N TRP A 120 1.93 -4.34 -11.57
CA TRP A 120 0.99 -5.43 -11.33
C TRP A 120 -0.39 -4.98 -10.85
N SER A 121 -0.53 -3.72 -10.45
CA SER A 121 -1.82 -3.10 -10.18
C SER A 121 -2.03 -1.79 -10.94
N GLY A 122 -1.30 -1.53 -12.02
CA GLY A 122 -1.32 -0.25 -12.74
C GLY A 122 -0.39 0.77 -12.09
N GLY A 123 -0.85 1.40 -11.00
CA GLY A 123 0.01 2.24 -10.16
C GLY A 123 0.57 3.48 -10.86
N TYR A 124 1.83 3.83 -10.63
CA TYR A 124 2.50 4.98 -11.25
C TYR A 124 2.35 5.00 -12.77
N GLY A 125 2.48 3.84 -13.43
CA GLY A 125 2.33 3.71 -14.87
C GLY A 125 0.95 4.18 -15.36
N PHE A 126 -0.12 3.78 -14.68
CA PHE A 126 -1.48 4.19 -15.00
C PHE A 126 -1.67 5.71 -14.89
N TYR A 127 -1.21 6.33 -13.80
CA TYR A 127 -1.35 7.76 -13.62
C TYR A 127 -0.51 8.57 -14.63
N LEU A 128 0.66 8.08 -15.01
CA LEU A 128 1.50 8.68 -16.05
C LEU A 128 0.86 8.58 -17.44
N GLU A 129 0.28 7.43 -17.78
CA GLU A 129 -0.48 7.26 -19.03
C GLU A 129 -1.60 8.30 -19.13
N HIS A 130 -2.38 8.45 -18.07
CA HIS A 130 -3.48 9.42 -18.01
C HIS A 130 -3.03 10.88 -17.86
N ALA A 131 -1.77 11.12 -17.46
CA ALA A 131 -1.15 12.44 -17.49
C ALA A 131 -0.62 12.83 -18.89
N GLY A 132 -0.64 11.89 -19.85
CA GLY A 132 -0.20 12.10 -21.23
C GLY A 132 1.28 11.77 -21.49
N GLU A 133 1.92 10.99 -20.62
CA GLU A 133 3.36 10.65 -20.73
C GLU A 133 3.67 9.51 -21.71
N GLY A 134 2.64 8.97 -22.37
CA GLY A 134 2.72 7.81 -23.25
C GLY A 134 2.38 6.50 -22.53
N LYS A 135 2.42 5.38 -23.27
CA LYS A 135 2.09 4.05 -22.74
C LYS A 135 3.20 3.54 -21.82
N ALA A 136 2.84 3.05 -20.64
CA ALA A 136 3.77 2.45 -19.69
C ALA A 136 4.37 1.16 -20.30
N PRO A 137 5.71 1.03 -20.34
CA PRO A 137 6.36 -0.21 -20.78
C PRO A 137 5.97 -1.37 -19.86
N ARG A 138 5.82 -2.57 -20.41
CA ARG A 138 5.62 -3.77 -19.57
C ARG A 138 6.97 -4.43 -19.28
N PRO A 139 7.35 -4.65 -18.01
CA PRO A 139 8.66 -5.24 -17.67
C PRO A 139 8.92 -6.59 -18.33
N ASN A 140 7.90 -7.43 -18.50
CA ASN A 140 8.02 -8.74 -19.16
C ASN A 140 8.27 -8.65 -20.68
N GLU A 141 8.11 -7.48 -21.30
CA GLU A 141 8.30 -7.26 -22.74
C GLU A 141 9.47 -6.33 -23.03
N ALA A 142 9.54 -5.20 -22.32
CA ALA A 142 10.54 -4.16 -22.51
C ALA A 142 11.68 -4.19 -21.47
N GLY A 143 11.56 -5.04 -20.44
CA GLY A 143 12.50 -5.12 -19.33
C GLY A 143 12.24 -4.09 -18.22
N TYR A 144 12.66 -4.43 -16.99
CA TYR A 144 12.59 -3.52 -15.85
C TYR A 144 13.30 -2.17 -16.07
N PRO A 145 14.47 -2.07 -16.74
CA PRO A 145 15.09 -0.77 -16.98
C PRO A 145 14.20 0.21 -17.75
N ALA A 146 13.49 -0.26 -18.78
CA ALA A 146 12.57 0.59 -19.55
C ALA A 146 11.37 1.03 -18.70
N TYR A 147 10.83 0.12 -17.89
CA TYR A 147 9.76 0.43 -16.95
C TYR A 147 10.19 1.47 -15.92
N MET A 148 11.31 1.23 -15.21
CA MET A 148 11.82 2.13 -14.17
C MET A 148 12.14 3.52 -14.73
N ASN A 149 12.71 3.61 -15.93
CA ASN A 149 12.95 4.89 -16.60
C ASN A 149 11.63 5.63 -16.96
N PHE A 150 10.57 4.89 -17.28
CA PHE A 150 9.27 5.50 -17.52
C PHE A 150 8.63 5.99 -16.21
N VAL A 151 8.62 5.16 -15.17
CA VAL A 151 7.93 5.48 -13.91
C VAL A 151 8.69 6.48 -13.02
N SER A 152 9.99 6.71 -13.23
CA SER A 152 10.74 7.78 -12.55
C SER A 152 10.16 9.18 -12.81
N LYS A 153 9.47 9.36 -13.94
CA LYS A 153 8.74 10.60 -14.27
C LYS A 153 7.64 10.93 -13.27
N TYR A 154 7.08 9.92 -12.59
CA TYR A 154 5.94 10.07 -11.69
C TYR A 154 6.23 11.12 -10.63
N ALA A 155 7.40 11.07 -9.98
CA ALA A 155 7.81 11.98 -8.91
C ALA A 155 7.74 13.48 -9.29
N SER A 156 7.85 13.82 -10.57
CA SER A 156 7.77 15.22 -11.06
C SER A 156 6.47 15.54 -11.82
N SER A 157 5.57 14.57 -11.98
CA SER A 157 4.35 14.73 -12.78
C SER A 157 3.19 15.26 -11.94
N GLU A 158 3.07 16.59 -11.87
CA GLU A 158 1.97 17.24 -11.15
C GLU A 158 0.59 16.77 -11.62
N LYS A 159 0.43 16.51 -12.93
CA LYS A 159 -0.82 15.98 -13.49
C LYS A 159 -1.13 14.58 -12.94
N ALA A 160 -0.16 13.68 -12.91
CA ALA A 160 -0.33 12.35 -12.35
C ALA A 160 -0.69 12.41 -10.86
N HIS A 161 -0.04 13.30 -10.11
CA HIS A 161 -0.34 13.52 -8.70
C HIS A 161 -1.76 14.02 -8.47
N GLN A 162 -2.26 14.98 -9.27
CA GLN A 162 -3.64 15.47 -9.11
C GLN A 162 -4.69 14.38 -9.36
N LEU A 163 -4.46 13.49 -10.33
CA LEU A 163 -5.31 12.32 -10.57
C LEU A 163 -5.29 11.38 -9.36
N PHE A 164 -4.11 11.08 -8.82
CA PHE A 164 -3.98 10.28 -7.60
C PHE A 164 -4.65 10.96 -6.39
N TYR A 165 -4.50 12.26 -6.21
CA TYR A 165 -5.11 13.00 -5.11
C TYR A 165 -6.64 12.99 -5.20
N GLN A 166 -7.21 13.02 -6.41
CA GLN A 166 -8.65 12.85 -6.57
C GLN A 166 -9.08 11.45 -6.11
N TYR A 167 -8.36 10.41 -6.53
CA TYR A 167 -8.58 9.05 -6.06
C TYR A 167 -8.52 8.93 -4.52
N VAL A 168 -7.50 9.53 -3.89
CA VAL A 168 -7.37 9.56 -2.43
C VAL A 168 -8.60 10.19 -1.77
N ARG A 169 -9.12 11.31 -2.30
CA ARG A 169 -10.33 11.97 -1.78
C ARG A 169 -11.55 11.07 -1.89
N ASP A 170 -11.70 10.37 -3.01
CA ASP A 170 -12.84 9.49 -3.27
C ASP A 170 -12.84 8.28 -2.33
N ILE A 171 -11.67 7.65 -2.13
CA ILE A 171 -11.54 6.48 -1.25
C ILE A 171 -11.68 6.84 0.22
N ILE A 172 -10.98 7.88 0.70
CA ILE A 172 -11.04 8.27 2.12
C ILE A 172 -12.44 8.82 2.46
N GLY A 173 -13.08 9.54 1.53
CA GLY A 173 -14.44 10.07 1.69
C GLY A 173 -15.54 9.01 1.61
N ARG A 174 -15.20 7.75 1.30
CA ARG A 174 -16.16 6.68 1.07
C ARG A 174 -16.97 6.36 2.34
N THR A 175 -18.24 5.99 2.13
CA THR A 175 -19.09 5.39 3.17
C THR A 175 -19.28 3.91 2.85
N ASN A 176 -18.96 3.04 3.81
CA ASN A 176 -19.15 1.61 3.71
C ASN A 176 -20.64 1.28 3.53
N ARG A 177 -21.02 0.63 2.42
CA ARG A 177 -22.44 0.37 2.12
C ARG A 177 -23.12 -0.62 3.05
N TYR A 178 -22.36 -1.50 3.70
CA TYR A 178 -22.91 -2.55 4.57
C TYR A 178 -23.03 -2.10 6.02
N THR A 179 -22.16 -1.20 6.48
CA THR A 179 -22.16 -0.71 7.87
C THR A 179 -22.71 0.70 8.01
N GLY A 180 -22.78 1.47 6.92
CA GLY A 180 -23.17 2.89 6.92
C GLY A 180 -22.12 3.83 7.52
N LYS A 181 -20.94 3.31 7.93
CA LYS A 181 -19.86 4.13 8.48
C LYS A 181 -19.06 4.79 7.36
N LYS A 182 -18.65 6.04 7.55
CA LYS A 182 -17.58 6.62 6.73
C LYS A 182 -16.29 5.88 7.02
N TYR A 183 -15.43 5.72 6.02
CA TYR A 183 -14.13 5.07 6.18
C TYR A 183 -13.29 5.79 7.25
N VAL A 184 -13.32 7.12 7.30
CA VAL A 184 -12.66 7.92 8.36
C VAL A 184 -13.16 7.65 9.79
N ASP A 185 -14.33 7.01 9.93
CA ASP A 185 -14.96 6.66 11.22
C ASP A 185 -14.89 5.15 11.51
N ASP A 186 -14.26 4.34 10.65
CA ASP A 186 -14.26 2.87 10.78
C ASP A 186 -12.95 2.35 11.41
N PRO A 187 -12.96 1.94 12.70
CA PRO A 187 -11.75 1.47 13.39
C PRO A 187 -11.24 0.11 12.88
N ALA A 188 -11.94 -0.53 11.93
CA ALA A 188 -11.40 -1.66 11.18
C ALA A 188 -10.28 -1.25 10.22
N ILE A 189 -10.06 0.05 10.00
CA ILE A 189 -8.88 0.58 9.32
C ILE A 189 -7.86 0.97 10.41
N MET A 190 -6.61 0.53 10.27
CA MET A 190 -5.49 0.96 11.10
C MET A 190 -4.79 2.18 10.47
N SER A 191 -4.52 2.10 9.17
CA SER A 191 -3.62 3.05 8.50
C SER A 191 -3.96 3.23 7.02
N TRP A 192 -3.88 4.48 6.57
CA TRP A 192 -3.75 4.83 5.16
C TRP A 192 -2.28 4.74 4.75
N GLN A 193 -1.99 3.99 3.71
CA GLN A 193 -0.63 3.89 3.17
C GLN A 193 -0.55 4.52 1.78
N ILE A 194 0.39 5.44 1.57
CA ILE A 194 0.47 6.24 0.34
C ILE A 194 0.60 5.33 -0.89
N GLY A 195 1.45 4.30 -0.82
CA GLY A 195 1.53 3.31 -1.87
C GLY A 195 2.27 2.05 -1.46
N ASN A 196 2.24 1.06 -2.33
CA ASN A 196 3.13 -0.07 -2.25
C ASN A 196 4.50 0.30 -2.84
N GLU A 197 5.52 0.28 -1.98
CA GLU A 197 6.91 0.49 -2.35
C GLU A 197 7.17 1.77 -3.16
N PRO A 198 6.70 2.97 -2.72
CA PRO A 198 7.03 4.22 -3.41
C PRO A 198 8.54 4.37 -3.62
N ARG A 199 8.98 4.60 -4.86
CA ARG A 199 10.39 4.90 -5.20
C ARG A 199 10.52 6.13 -6.07
N ALA A 200 11.72 6.73 -6.08
CA ALA A 200 12.08 7.79 -7.02
C ALA A 200 12.46 7.24 -8.40
N PHE A 201 13.03 6.02 -8.46
CA PHE A 201 13.53 5.34 -9.65
C PHE A 201 14.65 6.06 -10.42
N SER A 202 15.13 7.21 -9.92
CA SER A 202 16.32 7.90 -10.41
C SER A 202 16.90 8.80 -9.33
N GLN A 203 18.17 9.18 -9.47
CA GLN A 203 18.83 10.08 -8.52
C GLN A 203 18.25 11.50 -8.59
N GLU A 204 17.88 11.94 -9.80
CA GLU A 204 17.32 13.26 -10.09
C GLU A 204 15.89 13.40 -9.55
N ALA A 205 15.16 12.29 -9.46
CA ALA A 205 13.78 12.25 -9.00
C ALA A 205 13.64 12.28 -7.46
N LYS A 206 14.73 12.15 -6.69
CA LYS A 206 14.69 12.07 -5.21
C LYS A 206 14.00 13.25 -4.53
N GLN A 207 14.35 14.48 -4.94
CA GLN A 207 13.76 15.69 -4.36
C GLN A 207 12.27 15.87 -4.73
N PRO A 208 11.87 15.73 -6.01
CA PRO A 208 10.46 15.67 -6.38
C PRO A 208 9.69 14.55 -5.66
N PHE A 209 10.31 13.39 -5.46
CA PHE A 209 9.71 12.25 -4.76
C PHE A 209 9.40 12.58 -3.29
N ALA A 210 10.35 13.15 -2.55
CA ALA A 210 10.13 13.58 -1.18
C ALA A 210 9.02 14.65 -1.08
N LYS A 211 9.01 15.60 -2.02
CA LYS A 211 7.95 16.63 -2.10
C LYS A 211 6.57 16.00 -2.31
N TRP A 212 6.44 15.09 -3.28
CA TRP A 212 5.18 14.43 -3.57
C TRP A 212 4.65 13.63 -2.36
N LEU A 213 5.53 12.90 -1.67
CA LEU A 213 5.14 12.14 -0.47
C LEU A 213 4.65 13.06 0.65
N ALA A 214 5.30 14.21 0.87
CA ALA A 214 4.85 15.20 1.85
C ALA A 214 3.49 15.83 1.49
N GLU A 215 3.25 16.09 0.20
CA GLU A 215 1.96 16.58 -0.29
C GLU A 215 0.86 15.51 -0.14
N ALA A 216 1.16 14.25 -0.43
CA ALA A 216 0.25 13.13 -0.27
C ALA A 216 -0.11 12.88 1.20
N SER A 217 0.89 12.86 2.10
CA SER A 217 0.67 12.66 3.53
C SER A 217 -0.17 13.81 4.14
N ALA A 218 0.12 15.06 3.74
CA ALA A 218 -0.64 16.23 4.17
C ALA A 218 -2.09 16.19 3.68
N LEU A 219 -2.33 15.75 2.43
CA LEU A 219 -3.69 15.56 1.90
C LEU A 219 -4.45 14.51 2.72
N ILE A 220 -3.88 13.32 2.91
CA ILE A 220 -4.51 12.24 3.69
C ILE A 220 -4.85 12.76 5.10
N ARG A 221 -3.90 13.40 5.77
CA ARG A 221 -4.11 13.96 7.12
C ARG A 221 -5.18 15.06 7.12
N SER A 222 -5.35 15.82 6.04
CA SER A 222 -6.40 16.84 5.95
C SER A 222 -7.81 16.23 5.87
N LEU A 223 -7.91 15.05 5.25
CA LEU A 223 -9.16 14.31 5.08
C LEU A 223 -9.52 13.46 6.30
N ASP A 224 -8.51 12.95 7.02
CA ASP A 224 -8.67 12.03 8.13
C ASP A 224 -7.74 12.36 9.32
N LYS A 225 -8.34 12.62 10.47
CA LYS A 225 -7.65 12.93 11.74
C LYS A 225 -7.58 11.74 12.70
N ASN A 226 -8.21 10.62 12.37
CA ASN A 226 -8.37 9.47 13.25
C ASN A 226 -7.34 8.38 12.95
N HIS A 227 -7.15 8.05 11.66
CA HIS A 227 -6.29 6.95 11.24
C HIS A 227 -4.81 7.32 11.18
N LEU A 228 -3.96 6.29 11.29
CA LEU A 228 -2.54 6.45 11.03
C LEU A 228 -2.28 6.67 9.53
N VAL A 229 -1.14 7.28 9.20
CA VAL A 229 -0.64 7.46 7.84
C VAL A 229 0.78 6.89 7.76
N SER A 230 1.04 6.16 6.69
CA SER A 230 2.34 5.55 6.40
C SER A 230 2.70 5.65 4.93
N ILE A 231 3.98 5.47 4.60
CA ILE A 231 4.46 5.58 3.22
C ILE A 231 4.31 4.26 2.48
N GLY A 232 4.66 3.14 3.12
CA GLY A 232 4.86 1.84 2.45
C GLY A 232 6.22 1.71 1.76
N SER A 233 7.22 2.46 2.25
CA SER A 233 8.60 2.40 1.77
C SER A 233 9.25 1.06 2.09
N GLU A 234 10.23 0.68 1.26
CA GLU A 234 11.09 -0.48 1.51
C GLU A 234 12.24 -0.15 2.46
N GLY A 235 12.43 1.13 2.81
CA GLY A 235 13.61 1.64 3.50
C GLY A 235 14.52 2.40 2.54
N SER A 236 15.82 2.44 2.83
CA SER A 236 16.87 2.96 1.94
C SER A 236 16.82 2.34 0.54
N TRP A 237 16.41 1.08 0.40
CA TRP A 237 16.32 0.41 -0.90
C TRP A 237 15.23 1.04 -1.79
N GLY A 238 14.14 1.53 -1.17
CA GLY A 238 13.10 2.31 -1.84
C GLY A 238 13.47 3.79 -2.00
N CYS A 239 14.60 4.22 -1.44
CA CYS A 239 15.13 5.59 -1.49
C CYS A 239 16.45 5.65 -2.28
N GLU A 240 16.69 4.71 -3.18
CA GLU A 240 17.88 4.62 -4.03
C GLU A 240 19.20 4.54 -3.23
N ASN A 241 19.14 3.75 -2.15
CA ASN A 241 20.18 3.54 -1.13
C ASN A 241 20.58 4.84 -0.41
N ASP A 242 19.63 5.76 -0.24
CA ASP A 242 19.83 7.05 0.43
C ASP A 242 19.10 7.07 1.78
N MET A 243 19.85 6.85 2.85
CA MET A 243 19.31 6.91 4.21
C MET A 243 18.85 8.30 4.61
N ALA A 244 19.48 9.37 4.10
CA ALA A 244 19.06 10.74 4.41
C ALA A 244 17.70 11.05 3.78
N LEU A 245 17.44 10.54 2.57
CA LEU A 245 16.11 10.62 1.96
C LEU A 245 15.07 9.82 2.74
N TYR A 246 15.42 8.60 3.19
CA TYR A 246 14.51 7.80 4.02
C TYR A 246 14.17 8.52 5.35
N GLU A 247 15.17 9.06 6.04
CA GLU A 247 14.98 9.87 7.24
C GLU A 247 14.10 11.10 6.96
N GLN A 248 14.34 11.81 5.85
CA GLN A 248 13.56 12.97 5.45
C GLN A 248 12.08 12.64 5.27
N ILE A 249 11.74 11.58 4.52
CA ILE A 249 10.34 11.24 4.24
C ILE A 249 9.64 10.69 5.49
N CYS A 250 10.34 9.94 6.33
CA CYS A 250 9.80 9.39 7.57
C CYS A 250 9.66 10.43 8.69
N SER A 251 10.40 11.55 8.61
CA SER A 251 10.30 12.67 9.55
C SER A 251 9.17 13.65 9.22
N ASP A 252 8.42 13.43 8.14
CA ASP A 252 7.23 14.23 7.85
C ASP A 252 6.21 14.09 8.98
N LYS A 253 5.77 15.22 9.53
CA LYS A 253 4.87 15.28 10.71
C LYS A 253 3.54 14.56 10.54
N ASN A 254 3.13 14.22 9.31
CA ASN A 254 1.89 13.52 9.05
C ASN A 254 2.08 12.01 9.01
N ILE A 255 3.31 11.50 8.92
CA ILE A 255 3.65 10.07 8.95
C ILE A 255 3.78 9.61 10.40
N ASP A 256 2.99 8.60 10.77
CA ASP A 256 2.93 8.15 12.18
C ASP A 256 3.89 6.99 12.48
N TYR A 257 4.27 6.21 11.46
CA TYR A 257 5.18 5.08 11.61
C TYR A 257 5.91 4.77 10.30
N MET A 258 7.04 4.08 10.45
CA MET A 258 7.95 3.76 9.35
C MET A 258 7.73 2.34 8.83
N ASN A 259 8.13 2.10 7.58
CA ASN A 259 8.10 0.78 6.95
C ASN A 259 9.45 0.49 6.32
N ILE A 260 9.86 -0.77 6.43
CA ILE A 260 10.91 -1.37 5.60
C ILE A 260 10.38 -2.68 5.04
N HIS A 261 10.81 -3.04 3.84
CA HIS A 261 10.54 -4.34 3.24
C HIS A 261 11.88 -5.06 3.07
N LEU A 262 11.85 -6.38 2.98
CA LEU A 262 13.05 -7.20 2.85
C LEU A 262 12.82 -8.22 1.74
N TRP A 263 13.56 -8.07 0.64
CA TRP A 263 13.47 -8.98 -0.50
C TRP A 263 14.81 -9.64 -0.83
N PRO A 264 15.34 -10.55 0.03
CA PRO A 264 16.67 -11.14 -0.15
C PRO A 264 16.90 -11.76 -1.53
N TYR A 265 15.88 -12.35 -2.14
CA TYR A 265 15.98 -12.91 -3.50
C TYR A 265 16.15 -11.82 -4.55
N ASN A 266 15.27 -10.82 -4.54
CA ASN A 266 15.28 -9.70 -5.50
C ASN A 266 16.54 -8.83 -5.36
N TRP A 267 17.11 -8.77 -4.17
CA TRP A 267 18.31 -7.99 -3.84
C TRP A 267 19.61 -8.78 -4.02
N GLY A 268 19.54 -10.02 -4.53
CA GLY A 268 20.70 -10.87 -4.81
C GLY A 268 21.40 -11.44 -3.57
N TRP A 269 20.76 -11.36 -2.41
CA TRP A 269 21.25 -11.92 -1.16
C TRP A 269 20.98 -13.42 -1.08
N ALA A 270 19.95 -13.90 -1.78
CA ALA A 270 19.61 -15.31 -1.96
C ALA A 270 19.42 -15.65 -3.44
N HIS A 271 19.86 -16.84 -3.86
CA HIS A 271 19.64 -17.33 -5.22
C HIS A 271 19.07 -18.76 -5.22
N GLU A 272 18.26 -19.07 -6.22
CA GLU A 272 17.52 -20.33 -6.35
C GLU A 272 18.42 -21.57 -6.17
N ARG A 273 19.59 -21.58 -6.81
CA ARG A 273 20.52 -22.71 -6.82
C ARG A 273 21.41 -22.79 -5.58
N THR A 274 21.45 -21.74 -4.75
CA THR A 274 22.37 -21.62 -3.61
C THR A 274 21.69 -21.24 -2.30
N LEU A 275 20.36 -21.36 -2.20
CA LEU A 275 19.56 -20.94 -1.02
C LEU A 275 20.18 -21.34 0.34
N LYS A 276 20.58 -22.61 0.51
CA LYS A 276 21.20 -23.08 1.76
C LYS A 276 22.54 -22.41 2.08
N LYS A 277 23.36 -22.16 1.04
CA LYS A 277 24.65 -21.48 1.17
C LYS A 277 24.45 -19.98 1.44
N ASP A 278 23.43 -19.40 0.81
CA ASP A 278 23.12 -17.98 0.90
C ASP A 278 22.34 -17.60 2.18
N LEU A 279 21.84 -18.58 2.94
CA LEU A 279 21.01 -18.35 4.13
C LEU A 279 21.71 -17.45 5.15
N GLN A 280 22.94 -17.77 5.54
CA GLN A 280 23.65 -16.96 6.55
C GLN A 280 23.86 -15.53 6.07
N ARG A 281 24.33 -15.36 4.82
CA ARG A 281 24.48 -14.04 4.20
C ARG A 281 23.17 -13.27 4.15
N SER A 282 22.07 -13.94 3.83
CA SER A 282 20.73 -13.32 3.79
C SER A 282 20.30 -12.85 5.18
N CYS A 283 20.53 -13.66 6.22
CA CYS A 283 20.27 -13.27 7.61
C CYS A 283 21.15 -12.09 8.04
N ASP A 284 22.44 -12.12 7.74
CA ASP A 284 23.39 -11.06 8.11
C ASP A 284 23.03 -9.74 7.42
N ASN A 285 22.78 -9.77 6.11
CA ASN A 285 22.35 -8.59 5.35
C ASN A 285 21.01 -8.06 5.84
N THR A 286 20.06 -8.95 6.15
CA THR A 286 18.75 -8.56 6.70
C THR A 286 18.91 -7.85 8.04
N LYS A 287 19.74 -8.40 8.94
CA LYS A 287 20.00 -7.79 10.24
C LYS A 287 20.67 -6.42 10.09
N ALA A 288 21.70 -6.33 9.25
CA ALA A 288 22.38 -5.07 8.98
C ALA A 288 21.41 -4.01 8.41
N TYR A 289 20.52 -4.43 7.49
CA TYR A 289 19.50 -3.56 6.94
C TYR A 289 18.53 -3.06 8.00
N ILE A 290 17.99 -3.93 8.86
CA ILE A 290 17.11 -3.51 9.96
C ILE A 290 17.84 -2.55 10.91
N ASP A 291 19.07 -2.88 11.31
CA ASP A 291 19.86 -2.08 12.25
C ASP A 291 20.21 -0.68 11.69
N GLU A 292 20.29 -0.51 10.36
CA GLU A 292 20.50 0.80 9.71
C GLU A 292 19.26 1.72 9.82
N HIS A 293 18.07 1.16 10.05
CA HIS A 293 16.79 1.89 10.05
C HIS A 293 16.19 2.09 11.45
N LEU A 294 16.91 1.69 12.51
CA LEU A 294 16.53 1.83 13.92
C LEU A 294 17.38 2.90 14.63
#